data_AF-A0A550J6J7-F1
#
_entry.id   AF-A0A550J6J7-F1
#
_cell.length_a   1.000
_cell.length_b   1.000
_cell.length_c   1.000
_cell.angle_alpha   90.00
_cell.angle_beta   90.00
_cell.angle_gamma   90.00
#
_symmetry.space_group_name_H-M   'P 1'
#
loop_
_entity.id
_entity.type
_entity.pdbx_description
1 polymer ?
#
loop_
_entity_poly.entity_id
_entity_poly.type
_entity_poly.pdbx_seq_one_letter_code
_entity_poly.pdbx_strand_id
1 'polypeptide(L)'
;MLDLIKNHLAAVKTRPAVTPLVLRKAHALYVNGQCQMLTCARDHFHIAIDDEFKDFDLVVELTADGVVTRCNCRAAEAGCHHAVAGLLELSDFLAREEFPEAGSGQTYTREGMIKRVLDERREKAEQAEYRIDFADNPYGEHELLTEKGRLYKLTQLSQARTKNKYLK
;
A
#
# COMPACT_ATOMS: atom_id res chain seq x y z
N MET A 1 -19.94 5.67 12.39
CA MET A 1 -18.65 4.98 12.19
C MET A 1 -17.80 5.04 13.45
N LEU A 2 -17.50 6.25 13.95
CA LEU A 2 -16.76 6.47 15.19
C LEU A 2 -17.34 5.69 16.39
N ASP A 3 -18.65 5.77 16.62
CA ASP A 3 -19.29 5.07 17.76
C ASP A 3 -19.17 3.55 17.66
N LEU A 4 -19.23 3.01 16.44
CA LEU A 4 -19.12 1.58 16.19
C LEU A 4 -17.70 1.08 16.52
N ILE A 5 -16.67 1.88 16.20
CA ILE A 5 -15.28 1.59 16.57
C ILE A 5 -15.04 1.78 18.07
N LYS A 6 -15.60 2.81 18.69
CA LYS A 6 -15.53 3.01 20.15
C LYS A 6 -16.17 1.85 20.92
N ASN A 7 -17.34 1.39 20.46
CA ASN A 7 -18.04 0.24 21.05
C ASN A 7 -17.24 -1.05 20.86
N HIS A 8 -16.65 -1.27 19.68
CA HIS A 8 -15.79 -2.42 19.44
C HIS A 8 -14.53 -2.39 20.31
N LEU A 9 -13.88 -1.24 20.45
CA LEU A 9 -12.73 -1.05 21.30
C LEU A 9 -13.07 -1.31 22.78
N ALA A 10 -14.23 -0.85 23.26
CA ALA A 10 -14.72 -1.16 24.60
C ALA A 10 -14.91 -2.69 24.78
N ALA A 11 -15.53 -3.35 23.81
CA ALA A 11 -15.73 -4.80 23.83
C ALA A 11 -14.40 -5.58 23.83
N VAL A 12 -13.42 -5.16 23.02
CA VAL A 12 -12.08 -5.76 22.99
C VAL A 12 -11.38 -5.62 24.34
N LYS A 13 -11.45 -4.44 24.98
CA LYS A 13 -10.85 -4.19 26.29
C LYS A 13 -11.43 -5.08 27.41
N THR A 14 -12.69 -5.49 27.29
CA THR A 14 -13.34 -6.37 28.27
C THR A 14 -13.06 -7.87 28.06
N ARG A 15 -12.38 -8.26 26.98
CA ARG A 15 -12.08 -9.67 26.71
C ARG A 15 -11.07 -10.20 27.73
N PRO A 16 -11.25 -11.44 28.24
CA PRO A 16 -10.33 -12.02 29.22
C PRO A 16 -8.90 -12.24 28.68
N ALA A 17 -8.76 -12.34 27.35
CA ALA A 17 -7.46 -12.44 26.69
C ALA A 17 -6.65 -11.12 26.71
N VAL A 18 -7.30 -9.98 26.96
CA VAL A 18 -6.65 -8.66 27.01
C VAL A 18 -6.25 -8.38 28.46
N THR A 19 -4.98 -8.66 28.77
CA THR A 19 -4.44 -8.41 30.11
C THR A 19 -4.08 -6.93 30.30
N PRO A 20 -3.92 -6.45 31.56
CA PRO A 20 -3.44 -5.09 31.82
C PRO A 20 -2.09 -4.77 31.16
N LEU A 21 -1.23 -5.78 30.98
CA LEU A 21 0.04 -5.63 30.28
C LEU A 21 -0.16 -5.33 28.79
N VAL A 22 -1.09 -6.03 28.14
CA VAL A 22 -1.46 -5.80 26.73
C VAL A 22 -1.97 -4.37 26.56
N LEU A 23 -2.82 -3.88 27.47
CA LEU A 23 -3.33 -2.51 27.43
C LEU A 23 -2.22 -1.47 27.61
N ARG A 24 -1.27 -1.70 28.53
CA ARG A 24 -0.13 -0.79 28.71
C ARG A 24 0.77 -0.73 27.49
N LYS A 25 1.07 -1.88 26.86
CA LYS A 25 1.84 -1.94 25.62
C LYS A 25 1.13 -1.24 24.47
N ALA A 26 -0.15 -1.52 24.28
CA ALA A 26 -0.97 -0.86 23.26
C ALA A 26 -0.99 0.67 23.44
N HIS A 27 -1.17 1.13 24.68
CA HIS A 27 -1.18 2.55 24.99
C HIS A 27 0.20 3.20 24.77
N ALA A 28 1.30 2.50 25.06
CA ALA A 28 2.64 3.00 24.78
C ALA A 28 2.85 3.21 23.26
N LEU A 29 2.51 2.21 22.44
CA LEU A 29 2.60 2.32 20.97
C LEU A 29 1.79 3.50 20.44
N TYR A 30 0.56 3.67 20.95
CA TYR A 30 -0.32 4.76 20.56
C TYR A 30 0.25 6.13 20.97
N VAL A 31 0.60 6.33 22.24
CA VAL A 31 1.08 7.64 22.75
C VAL A 31 2.41 8.04 22.11
N ASN A 32 3.26 7.07 21.79
CA ASN A 32 4.53 7.32 21.12
C ASN A 32 4.39 7.60 19.62
N GLY A 33 3.17 7.59 19.06
CA GLY A 33 2.93 7.84 17.64
C GLY A 33 3.44 6.73 16.73
N GLN A 34 3.53 5.50 17.23
CA GLN A 34 4.04 4.35 16.48
C GLN A 34 2.97 3.67 15.60
N CYS A 35 1.80 4.31 15.45
CA CYS A 35 0.71 3.85 14.59
C CYS A 35 0.57 4.83 13.42
N GLN A 36 0.67 4.35 12.19
CA GLN A 36 0.54 5.16 10.99
C GLN A 36 -0.58 4.64 10.09
N MET A 37 -1.52 5.53 9.74
CA MET A 37 -2.56 5.22 8.76
C MET A 37 -1.94 5.12 7.35
N LEU A 38 -2.03 3.95 6.73
CA LEU A 38 -1.59 3.70 5.36
C LEU A 38 -2.71 3.84 4.34
N THR A 39 -3.88 3.28 4.66
CA THR A 39 -5.07 3.32 3.79
C THR A 39 -6.26 3.80 4.60
N CYS A 40 -6.95 4.80 4.08
CA CYS A 40 -8.22 5.29 4.62
C CYS A 40 -9.29 5.13 3.53
N ALA A 41 -10.14 4.12 3.66
CA ALA A 41 -11.36 3.96 2.88
C ALA A 41 -12.58 4.01 3.82
N ARG A 42 -13.79 4.01 3.26
CA ARG A 42 -15.02 4.17 4.05
C ARG A 42 -15.28 3.00 5.00
N ASP A 43 -14.91 1.80 4.60
CA ASP A 43 -15.16 0.54 5.29
C ASP A 43 -13.89 -0.27 5.51
N HIS A 44 -12.74 0.21 5.04
CA HIS A 44 -11.47 -0.50 5.10
C HIS A 44 -10.35 0.45 5.50
N PHE A 45 -9.65 0.11 6.59
CA PHE A 45 -8.54 0.88 7.12
C PHE A 45 -7.31 -0.01 7.24
N HIS A 46 -6.15 0.52 6.86
CA HIS A 46 -4.88 -0.16 6.99
C HIS A 46 -3.93 0.70 7.81
N ILE A 47 -3.39 0.14 8.89
CA ILE A 47 -2.56 0.83 9.87
C ILE A 47 -1.26 0.04 10.01
N ALA A 48 -0.14 0.70 9.76
CA ALA A 48 1.19 0.18 10.09
C ALA A 48 1.51 0.50 11.55
N ILE A 49 2.11 -0.45 12.24
CA ILE A 49 2.50 -0.32 13.64
C ILE A 49 3.97 -0.68 13.79
N ASP A 50 4.77 0.31 14.16
CA ASP A 50 6.21 0.17 14.41
C ASP A 50 6.45 -0.27 15.86
N ASP A 51 6.72 -1.56 16.05
CA ASP A 51 7.05 -2.15 17.35
C ASP A 51 8.51 -2.61 17.33
N GLU A 52 9.15 -2.71 18.50
CA GLU A 52 10.62 -2.66 18.75
C GLU A 52 11.54 -3.44 17.79
N PHE A 53 11.04 -4.46 17.09
CA PHE A 53 11.83 -5.32 16.21
C PHE A 53 11.21 -5.61 14.84
N LYS A 54 9.94 -5.23 14.59
CA LYS A 54 9.21 -5.52 13.35
C LYS A 54 8.03 -4.57 13.16
N ASP A 55 7.80 -4.23 11.90
CA ASP A 55 6.56 -3.60 11.46
C ASP A 55 5.42 -4.63 11.44
N PHE A 56 4.29 -4.22 12.02
CA PHE A 56 3.06 -4.99 12.01
C PHE A 56 2.01 -4.26 11.19
N ASP A 57 1.21 -5.03 10.46
CA ASP A 57 0.10 -4.51 9.66
C ASP A 57 -1.20 -4.87 10.38
N LEU A 58 -2.02 -3.85 10.63
CA LEU A 58 -3.37 -3.99 11.14
C LEU A 58 -4.37 -3.54 10.07
N VAL A 59 -5.23 -4.46 9.68
CA VAL A 59 -6.37 -4.19 8.81
C VAL A 59 -7.64 -4.16 9.67
N VAL A 60 -8.43 -3.09 9.52
CA VAL A 60 -9.73 -2.92 10.17
C VAL A 60 -10.79 -2.78 9.10
N GLU A 61 -11.73 -3.71 9.08
CA GLU A 61 -12.84 -3.75 8.13
C GLU A 61 -14.18 -3.57 8.87
N LEU A 62 -15.03 -2.69 8.33
CA LEU A 62 -16.39 -2.49 8.82
C LEU A 62 -17.34 -3.27 7.91
N THR A 63 -17.92 -4.32 8.45
CA THR A 63 -18.93 -5.14 7.78
C THR A 63 -20.32 -4.83 8.34
N ALA A 64 -21.37 -5.35 7.69
CA ALA A 64 -22.74 -5.23 8.19
C ALA A 64 -22.92 -5.87 9.59
N ASP A 65 -22.09 -6.86 9.93
CA ASP A 65 -22.15 -7.62 11.18
C ASP A 65 -21.24 -7.06 12.28
N GLY A 66 -20.39 -6.07 11.98
CA GLY A 66 -19.55 -5.41 12.98
C GLY A 66 -18.16 -4.98 12.48
N VAL A 67 -17.20 -4.89 13.39
CA VAL A 67 -15.79 -4.59 13.08
C VAL A 67 -14.98 -5.87 13.10
N VAL A 68 -14.24 -6.11 12.02
CA VAL A 68 -13.27 -7.19 11.92
C VAL A 68 -11.87 -6.59 11.95
N THR A 69 -11.04 -7.05 12.88
CA THR A 69 -9.63 -6.64 12.99
C THR A 69 -8.73 -7.81 12.66
N ARG A 70 -7.81 -7.62 11.70
CA ARG A 70 -6.80 -8.62 11.34
C ARG A 70 -5.42 -8.02 11.51
N CYS A 71 -4.60 -8.64 12.33
CA CYS A 71 -3.20 -8.26 12.48
C CYS A 71 -2.32 -9.41 12.02
N ASN A 72 -1.17 -9.09 11.42
CA ASN A 72 -0.15 -10.08 11.06
C ASN A 72 0.69 -10.54 12.29
N CYS A 73 0.33 -10.11 13.50
CA CYS A 73 0.93 -10.58 14.75
C CYS A 73 0.63 -12.07 15.01
N ARG A 74 1.56 -12.79 15.64
CA ARG A 74 1.36 -14.20 16.06
C ARG A 74 0.53 -14.35 17.35
N ALA A 75 0.08 -13.24 17.93
CA ALA A 75 -0.77 -13.28 19.12
C ALA A 75 -2.14 -13.88 18.76
N ALA A 76 -2.75 -14.60 19.71
CA ALA A 76 -4.13 -15.04 19.54
C ALA A 76 -5.02 -13.83 19.21
N GLU A 77 -5.92 -13.98 18.22
CA GLU A 77 -6.75 -12.90 17.66
C GLU A 77 -7.47 -12.05 18.72
N ALA A 78 -7.71 -12.60 19.91
CA ALA A 78 -8.40 -11.94 21.00
C ALA A 78 -7.52 -11.07 21.93
N GLY A 79 -6.18 -11.11 21.82
CA GLY A 79 -5.26 -10.48 22.78
C GLY A 79 -4.12 -9.66 22.19
N CYS A 80 -4.17 -9.32 20.89
CA CYS A 80 -3.09 -8.58 20.22
C CYS A 80 -3.09 -7.09 20.66
N HIS A 81 -1.96 -6.61 21.21
CA HIS A 81 -1.82 -5.21 21.63
C HIS A 81 -1.80 -4.24 20.44
N HIS A 82 -1.31 -4.70 19.27
CA HIS A 82 -1.35 -3.94 18.02
C HIS A 82 -2.78 -3.57 17.60
N ALA A 83 -3.72 -4.52 17.72
CA ALA A 83 -5.12 -4.26 17.40
C ALA A 83 -5.72 -3.16 18.29
N VAL A 84 -5.40 -3.18 19.58
CA VAL A 84 -5.87 -2.15 20.53
C VAL A 84 -5.23 -0.79 20.23
N ALA A 85 -3.93 -0.75 19.95
CA ALA A 85 -3.22 0.48 19.60
C ALA A 85 -3.78 1.10 18.31
N GLY A 86 -3.95 0.31 17.25
CA GLY A 86 -4.49 0.80 16.00
C GLY A 86 -5.97 1.19 16.08
N LEU A 87 -6.78 0.53 16.92
CA LEU A 87 -8.16 0.98 17.18
C LEU A 87 -8.21 2.31 17.94
N LEU A 88 -7.26 2.58 18.85
CA LEU A 88 -7.13 3.88 19.51
C LEU A 88 -6.80 4.97 18.47
N GLU A 89 -5.77 4.73 17.66
CA GLU A 89 -5.36 5.63 16.58
C GLU A 89 -6.51 5.91 15.62
N LEU A 90 -7.20 4.85 15.17
CA LEU A 90 -8.36 4.98 14.28
C LEU A 90 -9.48 5.79 14.95
N SER A 91 -9.76 5.56 16.24
CA SER A 91 -10.82 6.32 16.93
C SER A 91 -10.49 7.82 17.04
N ASP A 92 -9.22 8.16 17.21
CA ASP A 92 -8.76 9.55 17.28
C ASP A 92 -8.73 10.18 15.89
N PHE A 93 -8.24 9.47 14.88
CA PHE A 93 -8.27 9.89 13.49
C PHE A 93 -9.69 10.24 13.04
N LEU A 94 -10.65 9.35 13.30
CA LEU A 94 -12.07 9.55 12.96
C LEU A 94 -12.76 10.65 13.75
N ALA A 95 -12.21 11.04 14.90
CA ALA A 95 -12.72 12.17 15.68
C ALA A 95 -12.17 13.51 15.17
N ARG A 96 -11.01 13.52 14.50
CA ARG A 96 -10.33 14.72 14.00
C ARG A 96 -10.68 15.02 12.55
N GLU A 97 -10.84 14.00 11.71
CA GLU A 97 -11.04 14.17 10.28
C GLU A 97 -12.52 14.12 9.89
N GLU A 98 -12.97 15.15 9.20
CA GLU A 98 -14.19 15.09 8.40
C GLU A 98 -13.87 14.30 7.14
N PHE A 99 -14.50 13.13 6.97
CA PHE A 99 -14.33 12.36 5.75
C PHE A 99 -14.67 13.22 4.54
N PRO A 100 -13.80 13.28 3.52
CA PRO A 100 -14.22 13.82 2.24
C PRO A 100 -15.43 13.00 1.77
N GLU A 101 -16.55 13.69 1.50
CA GLU A 101 -17.64 13.09 0.73
C GLU A 101 -17.03 12.45 -0.51
N ALA A 102 -17.47 11.22 -0.82
CA ALA A 102 -16.88 10.37 -1.84
C ALA A 102 -16.50 11.18 -3.10
N GLY A 103 -15.25 11.62 -3.15
CA GLY A 103 -14.69 12.23 -4.33
C GLY A 103 -14.84 11.21 -5.43
N SER A 104 -15.24 11.65 -6.61
CA SER A 104 -15.49 10.86 -7.82
C SER A 104 -14.21 10.21 -8.38
N GLY A 105 -13.36 9.63 -7.52
CA GLY A 105 -12.26 8.79 -7.90
C GLY A 105 -12.83 7.45 -8.34
N GLN A 106 -12.66 7.13 -9.61
CA GLN A 106 -12.98 5.81 -10.11
C GLN A 106 -12.13 4.78 -9.35
N THR A 107 -12.79 3.92 -8.58
CA THR A 107 -12.16 2.74 -8.01
C THR A 107 -11.79 1.79 -9.16
N TYR A 108 -10.50 1.71 -9.49
CA TYR A 108 -10.02 0.76 -10.48
C TYR A 108 -9.81 -0.60 -9.82
N THR A 109 -10.27 -1.67 -10.47
CA THR A 109 -9.84 -3.03 -10.13
C THR A 109 -8.34 -3.16 -10.38
N ARG A 110 -7.69 -4.19 -9.81
CA ARG A 110 -6.26 -4.47 -10.06
C ARG A 110 -5.93 -4.50 -11.56
N GLU A 111 -6.77 -5.14 -12.35
CA GLU A 111 -6.63 -5.20 -13.81
C GLU A 111 -6.82 -3.83 -14.46
N GLY A 112 -7.81 -3.05 -14.00
CA GLY A 112 -8.02 -1.68 -14.44
C GLY A 112 -6.84 -0.76 -14.13
N MET A 113 -6.21 -0.93 -12.98
CA MET A 113 -5.03 -0.16 -12.58
C MET A 113 -3.81 -0.52 -13.44
N ILE A 114 -3.59 -1.81 -13.71
CA ILE A 114 -2.53 -2.26 -14.63
C ILE A 114 -2.75 -1.65 -16.01
N LYS A 115 -3.98 -1.72 -16.53
CA LYS A 115 -4.32 -1.19 -17.86
C LYS A 115 -4.06 0.32 -17.93
N ARG A 116 -4.56 1.09 -16.95
CA ARG A 116 -4.34 2.54 -16.88
C ARG A 116 -2.86 2.91 -16.85
N VAL A 117 -2.06 2.21 -16.04
CA VAL A 117 -0.61 2.46 -15.95
C VAL A 117 0.10 2.12 -17.27
N LEU A 118 -0.32 1.06 -17.96
CA LEU A 118 0.22 0.73 -19.28
C LEU A 118 -0.16 1.78 -20.33
N ASP A 119 -1.40 2.25 -20.32
CA ASP A 119 -1.88 3.31 -21.21
C ASP A 119 -1.12 4.62 -20.95
N GLU A 120 -0.98 5.05 -19.70
CA GLU A 120 -0.16 6.22 -19.31
C GLU A 120 1.31 6.07 -19.74
N ARG A 121 1.89 4.87 -19.62
CA ARG A 121 3.27 4.60 -20.08
C ARG A 121 3.39 4.65 -21.60
N ARG A 122 2.36 4.19 -22.32
CA ARG A 122 2.29 4.22 -23.77
C ARG A 122 2.18 5.65 -24.28
N GLU A 123 1.27 6.44 -23.73
CA GLU A 123 1.13 7.87 -24.09
C GLU A 123 2.44 8.62 -23.88
N LYS A 124 3.12 8.38 -22.74
CA LYS A 124 4.45 8.93 -22.49
C LYS A 124 5.50 8.46 -23.48
N ALA A 125 5.46 7.20 -23.90
CA ALA A 125 6.40 6.66 -24.89
C ALA A 125 6.15 7.22 -26.30
N GLU A 126 4.88 7.47 -26.66
CA GLU A 126 4.48 8.07 -27.94
C GLU A 126 4.85 9.55 -28.02
N GLN A 127 4.78 10.28 -26.89
CA GLN A 127 5.17 11.69 -26.81
C GLN A 127 6.68 11.90 -26.62
N ALA A 128 7.41 10.86 -26.20
CA ALA A 128 8.82 11.00 -25.87
C ALA A 128 9.69 11.19 -27.12
N GLU A 129 10.45 12.27 -27.16
CA GLU A 129 11.42 12.55 -28.23
C GLU A 129 12.74 11.84 -27.95
N TYR A 130 12.99 10.77 -28.70
CA TYR A 130 14.28 10.07 -28.71
C TYR A 130 15.04 10.38 -29.99
N ARG A 131 16.32 10.69 -29.86
CA ARG A 131 17.23 10.81 -30.99
C ARG A 131 18.18 9.61 -30.99
N ILE A 132 18.23 8.91 -32.12
CA ILE A 132 19.14 7.79 -32.34
C ILE A 132 20.19 8.24 -33.35
N ASP A 133 21.44 8.24 -32.93
CA ASP A 133 22.59 8.42 -33.81
C ASP A 133 23.19 7.03 -34.08
N PHE A 134 23.06 6.57 -35.33
CA PHE A 134 23.50 5.23 -35.73
C PHE A 134 25.00 5.22 -36.04
N ALA A 135 25.66 4.11 -35.70
CA ALA A 135 27.04 3.84 -36.09
C ALA A 135 27.14 3.46 -37.57
N ASP A 136 28.33 3.62 -38.15
CA ASP A 136 28.63 3.29 -39.56
C ASP A 136 28.47 1.80 -39.90
N ASN A 137 28.41 0.93 -38.89
CA ASN A 137 28.19 -0.51 -39.06
C ASN A 137 26.93 -0.98 -38.30
N PRO A 138 26.23 -2.01 -38.83
CA PRO A 138 25.03 -2.56 -38.18
C PRO A 138 25.29 -3.07 -36.75
N TYR A 139 26.51 -3.56 -36.49
CA TYR A 139 26.95 -4.14 -35.23
C TYR A 139 27.69 -3.15 -34.30
N GLY A 140 27.68 -1.86 -34.64
CA GLY A 140 28.38 -0.83 -33.87
C GLY A 140 27.69 -0.43 -32.59
N GLU A 141 28.35 0.47 -31.87
CA GLU A 141 27.76 1.20 -30.76
C GLU A 141 26.90 2.34 -31.32
N HIS A 142 25.59 2.14 -31.34
CA HIS A 142 24.62 3.19 -31.65
C HIS A 142 24.35 4.02 -30.40
N GLU A 143 24.14 5.31 -30.54
CA GLU A 143 23.89 6.21 -29.41
C GLU A 143 22.41 6.62 -29.38
N LEU A 144 21.78 6.44 -28.22
CA LEU A 144 20.40 6.88 -27.95
C LEU A 144 20.44 8.03 -26.97
N LEU A 145 20.03 9.21 -27.42
CA LEU A 145 19.83 10.38 -26.58
C LEU A 145 18.35 10.48 -26.17
N THR A 146 18.13 10.54 -24.86
CA THR A 146 16.80 10.75 -24.26
C THR A 146 16.53 12.24 -24.04
N GLU A 147 15.27 12.61 -23.88
CA GLU A 147 14.83 13.99 -23.53
C GLU A 147 15.55 14.58 -22.32
N LYS A 148 15.94 13.73 -21.36
CA LYS A 148 16.67 14.14 -20.15
C LYS A 148 18.18 14.31 -20.37
N GLY A 149 18.63 14.32 -21.63
CA GLY A 149 20.04 14.42 -22.00
C GLY A 149 20.88 13.21 -21.62
N ARG A 150 20.26 12.07 -21.29
CA ARG A 150 21.00 10.83 -20.99
C ARG A 150 21.31 10.11 -22.28
N LEU A 151 22.58 9.75 -22.45
CA LEU A 151 23.11 9.00 -23.57
C LEU A 151 23.22 7.52 -23.19
N TYR A 152 22.64 6.66 -24.01
CA TYR A 152 22.73 5.21 -23.88
C TYR A 152 23.43 4.64 -25.10
N LYS A 153 24.39 3.72 -24.86
CA LYS A 153 25.04 2.97 -25.94
C LYS A 153 24.28 1.67 -26.19
N LEU A 154 23.89 1.46 -27.44
CA LEU A 154 23.14 0.30 -27.91
C LEU A 154 24.02 -0.50 -28.86
N THR A 155 24.22 -1.78 -28.55
CA THR A 155 24.95 -2.69 -29.44
C THR A 155 23.98 -3.78 -29.90
N GLN A 156 23.82 -3.93 -31.22
CA GLN A 156 23.10 -5.08 -31.76
C GLN A 156 24.02 -6.29 -31.72
N LEU A 157 23.77 -7.22 -30.80
CA LEU A 157 24.45 -8.52 -30.81
C LEU A 157 23.84 -9.39 -31.90
N SER A 158 24.69 -9.87 -32.82
CA SER A 158 24.31 -10.77 -33.91
C SER A 158 23.98 -12.18 -33.40
N GLN A 159 22.88 -12.33 -32.64
CA GLN A 159 22.21 -13.62 -32.47
C GLN A 159 20.70 -13.38 -32.45
N ALA A 160 20.11 -13.49 -33.64
CA ALA A 160 18.73 -13.90 -33.77
C ALA A 160 18.59 -15.33 -33.21
N ARG A 161 18.43 -15.47 -31.89
CA ARG A 161 17.71 -16.59 -31.30
C ARG A 161 16.28 -16.13 -31.07
N THR A 162 15.50 -16.08 -32.15
CA THR A 162 14.04 -16.14 -32.05
C THR A 162 13.66 -17.47 -31.38
N LYS A 163 13.53 -17.45 -30.05
CA LYS A 163 12.61 -18.33 -29.34
C LYS A 163 11.46 -17.48 -28.85
N ASN A 164 10.59 -17.12 -29.79
CA ASN A 164 9.25 -16.65 -29.49
C ASN A 164 8.47 -17.86 -28.96
N LYS A 165 8.68 -18.21 -27.68
CA LYS A 165 7.74 -19.02 -26.89
C LYS A 165 6.92 -18.02 -26.10
N TYR A 166 5.62 -18.29 -25.96
CA TYR A 166 4.58 -17.44 -25.37
C TYR A 166 3.87 -16.51 -26.35
N LEU A 167 3.22 -17.13 -27.34
CA LEU A 167 1.92 -16.71 -27.87
C LEU A 167 1.13 -17.98 -28.19
N LYS A 168 0.41 -18.49 -27.18
CA LYS A 168 -0.84 -19.26 -27.28
C LYS A 168 -1.63 -18.99 -26.01
#